data_AF-A0A662QI49-F1
#
_entry.id   AF-A0A662QI49-F1
#
_cell.length_a   1.000
_cell.length_b   1.000
_cell.length_c   1.000
_cell.angle_alpha   90.00
_cell.angle_beta   90.00
_cell.angle_gamma   90.00
#
_symmetry.space_group_name_H-M   'P 1'
#
loop_
_entity.id
_entity.type
_entity.pdbx_description
1 polymer ?
#
loop_
_entity_poly.entity_id
_entity_poly.type
_entity_poly.pdbx_seq_one_letter_code
_entity_poly.pdbx_strand_id
1 'polypeptide(L)'
;DLEARLRNLKAEEEWLLAAVEKAKTVQDLIMIEKELWRVRGEIERIEAQLKNLERMVTYSTISIWIKAPEKPKPPPSPYPEIDFTPIIAAAITALIYIAYGLVFLIIVGTPLAALAYLGYRVYRRAFRKKG
;
A
#
# COMPACT_ATOMS: atom_id res chain seq x y z
N ASP A 1 -39.94 -0.62 6.75
CA ASP A 1 -40.35 0.39 7.74
C ASP A 1 -40.81 1.69 7.08
N LEU A 2 -39.94 2.37 6.33
CA LEU A 2 -40.28 3.65 5.66
C LEU A 2 -41.52 3.58 4.74
N GLU A 3 -41.67 2.53 3.93
CA GLU A 3 -42.86 2.35 3.09
C GLU A 3 -44.15 2.17 3.90
N ALA A 4 -44.06 1.47 5.04
CA ALA A 4 -45.22 1.28 5.92
C ALA A 4 -45.60 2.61 6.59
N ARG A 5 -44.62 3.39 7.06
CA ARG A 5 -44.82 4.76 7.54
C ARG A 5 -45.44 5.66 6.47
N LEU A 6 -44.95 5.61 5.24
CA LEU A 6 -45.47 6.39 4.12
C LEU A 6 -46.95 6.06 3.86
N ARG A 7 -47.32 4.77 3.84
CA ARG A 7 -48.72 4.35 3.70
C ARG A 7 -49.60 4.89 4.81
N ASN A 8 -49.12 4.84 6.06
CA ASN A 8 -49.87 5.36 7.20
C ASN A 8 -50.08 6.88 7.10
N LEU A 9 -49.03 7.64 6.75
CA LEU A 9 -49.14 9.09 6.58
C LEU A 9 -50.08 9.48 5.44
N LYS A 10 -50.09 8.73 4.32
CA LYS A 10 -51.05 8.97 3.23
C LYS A 10 -52.49 8.70 3.66
N ALA A 11 -52.71 7.66 4.46
CA ALA A 11 -54.04 7.41 5.03
C ALA A 11 -54.45 8.53 6.03
N GLU A 12 -53.51 9.06 6.80
CA GLU A 12 -53.74 10.22 7.67
C GLU A 12 -54.05 11.49 6.86
N GLU A 13 -53.35 11.72 5.75
CA GLU A 13 -53.62 12.82 4.82
C GLU A 13 -55.04 12.73 4.24
N GLU A 14 -55.45 11.56 3.74
CA GLU A 14 -56.81 11.33 3.22
C GLU A 14 -57.87 11.58 4.29
N TRP A 15 -57.62 11.14 5.53
CA TRP A 15 -58.52 11.39 6.64
C TRP A 15 -58.62 12.88 6.99
N LEU A 16 -57.49 13.61 7.00
CA LEU A 16 -57.45 15.05 7.22
C LEU A 16 -58.19 15.81 6.12
N LEU A 17 -58.03 15.42 4.85
CA LEU A 17 -58.79 15.98 3.73
C LEU A 17 -60.30 15.76 3.90
N ALA A 18 -60.72 14.57 4.32
CA ALA A 18 -62.13 14.31 4.63
C ALA A 18 -62.63 15.10 5.87
N ALA A 19 -61.73 15.46 6.80
CA ALA A 19 -62.05 16.30 7.94
C ALA A 19 -62.25 17.77 7.54
N VAL A 20 -61.50 18.28 6.55
CA VAL A 20 -61.68 19.62 5.97
C VAL A 20 -63.12 19.83 5.50
N GLU A 21 -63.69 18.85 4.79
CA GLU A 21 -65.07 18.92 4.29
C GLU A 21 -66.13 18.99 5.41
N LYS A 22 -65.79 18.52 6.62
CA LYS A 22 -66.69 18.46 7.78
C LYS A 22 -66.47 19.62 8.76
N ALA A 23 -65.48 20.47 8.54
CA ALA A 23 -65.16 21.59 9.41
C ALA A 23 -66.30 22.61 9.43
N LYS A 24 -66.75 23.01 10.63
CA LYS A 24 -67.88 23.94 10.79
C LYS A 24 -67.45 25.38 11.05
N THR A 25 -66.21 25.58 11.50
CA THR A 25 -65.67 26.89 11.82
C THR A 25 -64.36 27.16 11.09
N VAL A 26 -64.04 28.44 10.90
CA VAL A 26 -62.77 28.86 10.30
C VAL A 26 -61.58 28.43 11.17
N GLN A 27 -61.76 28.39 12.48
CA GLN A 27 -60.71 27.97 13.40
C GLN A 27 -60.40 26.47 13.26
N ASP A 28 -61.42 25.63 13.10
CA ASP A 28 -61.25 24.20 12.83
C ASP A 28 -60.52 23.97 11.50
N LEU A 29 -60.90 24.73 10.46
CA LEU A 29 -60.26 24.66 9.15
C LEU A 29 -58.76 25.01 9.23
N ILE A 30 -58.41 26.10 9.92
CA ILE A 30 -57.01 26.51 10.10
C ILE A 30 -56.21 25.44 10.87
N MET A 31 -56.82 24.78 11.86
CA MET A 31 -56.17 23.69 12.60
C MET A 31 -55.92 22.47 11.72
N ILE A 32 -56.91 22.05 10.93
CA ILE A 32 -56.78 20.90 10.03
C ILE A 32 -55.74 21.18 8.94
N GLU A 33 -55.77 22.38 8.33
CA GLU A 33 -54.76 22.81 7.37
C GLU A 33 -53.36 22.73 7.96
N LYS A 34 -53.15 23.25 9.18
CA LYS A 34 -51.83 23.20 9.83
C LYS A 34 -51.31 21.77 9.99
N GLU A 35 -52.17 20.83 10.39
CA GLU A 35 -51.80 19.42 10.47
C GLU A 35 -51.56 18.79 9.09
N LEU A 36 -52.36 19.14 8.10
CA LEU A 36 -52.19 18.69 6.72
C LEU A 36 -50.82 19.12 6.16
N TRP A 37 -50.39 20.36 6.42
CA TRP A 37 -49.07 20.85 6.06
C TRP A 37 -47.94 20.06 6.73
N ARG A 38 -48.10 19.70 8.02
CA ARG A 38 -47.13 18.86 8.73
C ARG A 38 -47.03 17.47 8.10
N VAL A 39 -48.17 16.80 7.89
CA VAL A 39 -48.24 15.45 7.34
C VAL A 39 -47.65 15.41 5.93
N ARG A 40 -47.99 16.36 5.06
CA ARG A 40 -47.39 16.47 3.71
C ARG A 40 -45.88 16.64 3.75
N GLY A 41 -45.37 17.50 4.63
CA GLY A 41 -43.93 17.67 4.80
C GLY A 41 -43.22 16.38 5.23
N GLU A 42 -43.86 15.56 6.08
CA GLU A 42 -43.33 14.25 6.46
C GLU A 42 -43.37 13.23 5.30
N ILE A 43 -44.45 13.21 4.52
CA ILE A 43 -44.59 12.38 3.32
C ILE A 43 -43.45 12.70 2.33
N GLU A 44 -43.27 13.98 1.98
CA GLU A 44 -42.24 14.42 1.03
C GLU A 44 -40.83 14.03 1.50
N ARG A 45 -40.56 14.17 2.80
CA ARG A 45 -39.27 13.77 3.39
C ARG A 45 -39.02 12.26 3.24
N ILE A 46 -40.02 11.43 3.54
CA ILE A 46 -39.89 9.97 3.43
C ILE A 46 -39.78 9.53 1.97
N GLU A 47 -40.55 10.12 1.06
CA GLU A 47 -40.46 9.83 -0.37
C GLU A 47 -39.08 10.20 -0.93
N ALA A 48 -38.50 11.33 -0.52
CA ALA A 48 -37.15 11.71 -0.89
C ALA A 48 -36.08 10.72 -0.37
N GLN A 49 -36.26 10.20 0.84
CA GLN A 49 -35.37 9.19 1.42
C GLN A 49 -35.46 7.86 0.65
N LEU A 50 -36.67 7.38 0.34
CA LEU A 50 -36.89 6.16 -0.44
C LEU A 50 -36.26 6.28 -1.84
N LYS A 51 -36.50 7.41 -2.52
CA LYS A 51 -35.91 7.69 -3.84
C LYS A 51 -34.37 7.73 -3.79
N ASN A 52 -33.79 8.17 -2.68
CA ASN A 52 -32.35 8.16 -2.49
C ASN A 52 -31.84 6.71 -2.36
N LEU A 53 -32.49 5.91 -1.52
CA LEU A 53 -32.14 4.50 -1.33
C LEU A 53 -32.24 3.70 -2.64
N GLU A 54 -33.30 3.92 -3.41
CA GLU A 54 -33.47 3.31 -4.73
C GLU A 54 -32.32 3.67 -5.69
N ARG A 55 -31.92 4.95 -5.73
CA ARG A 55 -30.75 5.37 -6.53
C ARG A 55 -29.47 4.68 -6.05
N MET A 56 -29.24 4.60 -4.75
CA MET A 56 -28.04 3.93 -4.20
C MET A 56 -27.96 2.46 -4.60
N VAL A 57 -29.09 1.75 -4.62
CA VAL A 57 -29.15 0.35 -5.08
C VAL A 57 -28.86 0.25 -6.58
N THR A 58 -29.44 1.12 -7.41
CA THR A 58 -29.21 1.15 -8.86
C THR A 58 -27.74 1.41 -9.22
N TYR A 59 -27.03 2.21 -8.41
CA TYR A 59 -25.59 2.47 -8.58
C TYR A 59 -24.69 1.51 -7.80
N SER A 60 -25.23 0.47 -7.15
CA SER A 60 -24.41 -0.48 -6.41
C SER A 60 -23.74 -1.48 -7.36
N THR A 61 -22.42 -1.37 -7.48
CA THR A 61 -21.59 -2.33 -8.23
C THR A 61 -21.32 -3.56 -7.38
N ILE A 62 -21.89 -4.72 -7.75
CA ILE A 62 -21.54 -6.00 -7.12
C ILE A 62 -20.14 -6.40 -7.60
N SER A 63 -19.14 -6.27 -6.71
CA SER A 63 -17.76 -6.67 -7.00
C SER A 63 -17.50 -8.11 -6.55
N ILE A 64 -17.53 -9.05 -7.50
CA ILE A 64 -17.20 -10.45 -7.25
C ILE A 64 -15.70 -10.66 -7.48
N TRP A 65 -14.98 -11.01 -6.42
CA TRP A 65 -13.56 -11.36 -6.49
C TRP A 65 -13.39 -12.88 -6.43
N ILE A 66 -13.13 -13.50 -7.58
CA ILE A 66 -12.78 -14.92 -7.64
C ILE A 66 -11.26 -15.03 -7.53
N LYS A 67 -10.76 -15.55 -6.41
CA LYS A 67 -9.35 -15.93 -6.27
C LYS A 67 -9.19 -17.40 -6.63
N ALA A 68 -8.31 -17.69 -7.59
CA ALA A 68 -7.86 -19.06 -7.81
C ALA A 68 -7.14 -19.56 -6.55
N PRO A 69 -7.33 -20.83 -6.15
CA PRO A 69 -6.56 -21.40 -5.06
C PRO A 69 -5.07 -21.34 -5.41
N GLU A 70 -4.26 -20.86 -4.47
CA GLU A 70 -2.80 -20.86 -4.63
C GLU A 70 -2.33 -22.30 -4.89
N LYS A 71 -1.45 -22.47 -5.88
CA LYS A 71 -0.83 -23.77 -6.11
C LYS A 71 -0.13 -24.21 -4.82
N PRO A 72 -0.32 -25.45 -4.34
CA PRO A 72 0.37 -25.92 -3.15
C PRO A 72 1.88 -25.75 -3.34
N LYS A 73 2.53 -25.07 -2.39
CA LYS A 73 3.99 -24.93 -2.39
C LYS A 73 4.60 -26.34 -2.36
N PRO A 74 5.68 -26.60 -3.11
CA PRO A 74 6.37 -27.88 -3.02
C PRO A 74 6.80 -28.13 -1.57
N PRO A 75 6.77 -29.38 -1.09
CA PRO A 75 7.23 -29.72 0.24
C PRO A 75 8.68 -29.27 0.42
N PRO A 76 9.08 -28.85 1.64
CA PRO A 76 10.46 -28.43 1.91
C PRO A 76 11.42 -29.55 1.50
N SER A 77 12.44 -29.21 0.71
CA SER A 77 13.45 -30.16 0.25
C SER A 77 14.18 -30.76 1.46
N PRO A 78 14.39 -32.09 1.52
CA PRO A 78 15.20 -32.73 2.57
C PRO A 78 16.69 -32.38 2.50
N TYR A 79 17.13 -31.79 1.38
CA TYR A 79 18.53 -31.46 1.14
C TYR A 79 18.82 -30.02 1.57
N PRO A 80 19.95 -29.76 2.25
CA PRO A 80 20.39 -28.42 2.56
C PRO A 80 20.50 -27.59 1.28
N GLU A 81 19.91 -26.39 1.27
CA GLU A 81 20.17 -25.41 0.22
C GLU A 81 21.61 -24.92 0.38
N ILE A 82 22.52 -25.46 -0.43
CA ILE A 82 23.92 -25.02 -0.44
C ILE A 82 24.02 -23.76 -1.28
N ASP A 83 24.25 -22.62 -0.62
CA ASP A 83 24.55 -21.37 -1.31
C ASP A 83 26.07 -21.25 -1.54
N PHE A 84 26.47 -21.29 -2.80
CA PHE A 84 27.87 -21.15 -3.23
C PHE A 84 28.31 -19.70 -3.40
N THR A 85 27.38 -18.74 -3.36
CA THR A 85 27.65 -17.30 -3.52
C THR A 85 28.72 -16.79 -2.54
N PRO A 86 28.67 -17.09 -1.22
CA PRO A 86 29.71 -16.61 -0.31
C PRO A 86 31.08 -17.23 -0.57
N ILE A 87 31.13 -18.49 -1.01
CA ILE A 87 32.37 -19.21 -1.32
C ILE A 87 33.07 -18.58 -2.53
N ILE A 88 32.30 -18.30 -3.59
CA ILE A 88 32.81 -17.68 -4.82
C ILE A 88 33.27 -16.24 -4.54
N ALA A 89 32.49 -15.47 -3.76
CA ALA A 89 32.85 -14.10 -3.39
C ALA A 89 34.16 -14.06 -2.58
N ALA A 90 34.33 -14.96 -1.62
CA ALA A 90 35.57 -15.07 -0.84
C ALA A 90 36.78 -15.41 -1.72
N ALA A 91 36.62 -16.34 -2.67
CA ALA A 91 37.70 -16.72 -3.59
C ALA A 91 38.15 -15.54 -4.49
N ILE A 92 37.20 -14.79 -5.06
CA ILE A 92 37.51 -13.60 -5.88
C ILE A 92 38.20 -12.54 -5.04
N THR A 93 37.70 -12.30 -3.82
CA THR A 93 38.26 -11.31 -2.90
C THR A 93 39.71 -11.66 -2.52
N ALA A 94 39.99 -12.93 -2.23
CA ALA A 94 41.34 -13.40 -1.93
C ALA A 94 42.30 -13.19 -3.12
N LEU A 95 41.86 -13.47 -4.35
CA LEU A 95 42.65 -13.26 -5.56
C LEU A 95 43.02 -11.79 -5.75
N ILE A 96 42.07 -10.88 -5.53
CA ILE A 96 42.29 -9.43 -5.59
C ILE A 96 43.34 -8.98 -4.56
N TYR A 97 43.27 -9.45 -3.32
CA TYR A 97 44.27 -9.11 -2.30
C TYR A 97 45.66 -9.64 -2.63
N ILE A 98 45.77 -10.86 -3.18
CA ILE A 98 47.05 -11.39 -3.66
C ILE A 98 47.63 -10.48 -4.76
N ALA A 99 46.81 -10.06 -5.72
CA ALA A 99 47.25 -9.15 -6.77
C ALA A 99 47.75 -7.82 -6.21
N TYR A 100 47.01 -7.20 -5.27
CA TYR A 100 47.47 -5.98 -4.60
C TYR A 100 48.78 -6.18 -3.83
N GLY A 101 48.95 -7.32 -3.15
CA GLY A 101 50.19 -7.65 -2.45
C GLY A 101 51.39 -7.76 -3.40
N LEU A 102 51.22 -8.38 -4.57
CA LEU A 102 52.28 -8.46 -5.58
C LEU A 102 52.63 -7.08 -6.14
N VAL A 103 51.64 -6.25 -6.46
CA VAL A 103 51.86 -4.87 -6.92
C VAL A 103 52.61 -4.06 -5.87
N PHE A 104 52.23 -4.16 -4.60
CA PHE A 104 52.92 -3.50 -3.49
C PHE A 104 54.39 -3.95 -3.39
N LEU A 105 54.66 -5.25 -3.47
CA LEU A 105 56.02 -5.79 -3.45
C LEU A 105 56.88 -5.28 -4.61
N ILE A 106 56.30 -5.10 -5.80
CA ILE A 106 57.02 -4.55 -6.95
C ILE A 106 57.33 -3.06 -6.71
N ILE A 107 56.35 -2.27 -6.28
CA ILE A 107 56.51 -0.82 -6.07
C ILE A 107 57.52 -0.53 -4.96
N VAL A 108 57.48 -1.26 -3.84
CA VAL A 108 58.37 -1.06 -2.69
C VAL A 108 59.71 -1.78 -2.86
N GLY A 109 59.69 -2.98 -3.45
CA GLY A 109 60.89 -3.79 -3.66
C GLY A 109 61.85 -3.19 -4.69
N THR A 110 61.34 -2.56 -5.75
CA THR A 110 62.17 -1.93 -6.80
C THR A 110 63.12 -0.86 -6.25
N PRO A 111 62.67 0.17 -5.49
CA PRO A 111 63.56 1.17 -4.92
C PRO A 111 64.51 0.58 -3.87
N LEU A 112 64.05 -0.39 -3.07
CA LEU A 112 64.92 -1.07 -2.09
C LEU A 112 66.06 -1.84 -2.78
N ALA A 113 65.75 -2.60 -3.83
CA ALA A 113 66.72 -3.33 -4.62
C ALA A 113 67.69 -2.38 -5.33
N ALA A 114 67.21 -1.25 -5.86
CA ALA A 114 68.04 -0.24 -6.48
C ALA A 114 69.03 0.39 -5.48
N LEU A 115 68.59 0.73 -4.27
CA LEU A 115 69.44 1.25 -3.20
C LEU A 115 70.47 0.22 -2.73
N ALA A 116 70.05 -1.04 -2.52
CA ALA A 116 70.96 -2.13 -2.17
C ALA A 116 72.02 -2.36 -3.25
N TYR A 117 71.63 -2.33 -4.53
CA TYR A 117 72.54 -2.46 -5.66
C TYR A 117 73.55 -1.30 -5.74
N LEU A 118 73.10 -0.06 -5.54
CA LEU A 118 73.96 1.12 -5.50
C LEU A 118 74.96 1.04 -4.34
N GLY A 119 74.50 0.66 -3.14
CA GLY A 119 75.36 0.44 -1.97
C GLY A 119 76.42 -0.63 -2.22
N TYR A 120 76.02 -1.79 -2.78
CA TYR A 120 76.95 -2.86 -3.15
C TYR A 120 77.99 -2.40 -4.18
N ARG A 121 77.58 -1.61 -5.19
CA ARG A 121 78.49 -1.08 -6.21
C ARG A 121 79.52 -0.12 -5.62
N VAL A 122 79.12 0.74 -4.68
CA VAL A 122 80.03 1.66 -3.98
C VAL A 122 81.00 0.88 -3.09
N TYR A 123 80.51 -0.08 -2.31
CA TYR A 123 81.35 -0.95 -1.46
C TYR A 123 82.41 -1.69 -2.28
N ARG A 124 82.02 -2.29 -3.41
CA ARG A 124 82.94 -3.01 -4.30
C ARG A 124 83.97 -2.10 -4.97
N ARG A 125 83.62 -0.85 -5.27
CA ARG A 125 84.56 0.15 -5.80
C ARG A 125 85.55 0.64 -4.75
N ALA A 126 85.11 0.82 -3.50
CA ALA A 126 85.98 1.23 -2.39
C ALA A 126 87.03 0.15 -2.05
N PHE A 127 86.65 -1.13 -2.11
CA PHE A 127 87.56 -2.25 -1.84
C PHE A 127 88.56 -2.56 -2.98
N ARG A 128 88.39 -1.98 -4.17
CA ARG A 128 89.29 -2.21 -5.33
C ARG A 128 90.41 -1.17 -5.48
N LYS A 129 90.48 -0.18 -4.58
CA LYS A 129 91.53 0.87 -4.55
C LYS A 129 92.57 0.68 -3.42
N LYS A 130 92.55 -0.45 -2.73
CA LYS A 130 93.52 -0.82 -1.68
C LYS A 130 94.33 -2.10 -2.01
N GLY A 131 94.34 -2.51 -3.28
CA GLY A 131 95.23 -3.54 -3.83
C GLY A 131 96.11 -2.93 -4.90
#